data_AF-A0A2J6N2T7-F1
#
_entry.id   AF-A0A2J6N2T7-F1
#
_cell.length_a   1.000
_cell.length_b   1.000
_cell.length_c   1.000
_cell.angle_alpha   90.00
_cell.angle_beta   90.00
_cell.angle_gamma   90.00
#
_symmetry.space_group_name_H-M   'P 1'
#
loop_
_entity.id
_entity.type
_entity.pdbx_description
1 polymer ?
#
loop_
_entity_poly.entity_id
_entity_poly.type
_entity_poly.pdbx_seq_one_letter_code
_entity_poly.pdbx_strand_id
1 'polypeptide(L)'
;LGVNLVIAKKSKEVGVKAFLEETYVLGRDSGVTVTLYVPKDAIKRRDSVLIVDDMIKTGETQAAMVNLVRKAKAEISGIFSLIAVGDEWKKKLKIAGECPIEVITYIKAPHESGTQP
;
A
#
# COMPACT_ATOMS: atom_id res chain seq x y z
N LEU A 1 -4.28 20.34 3.14
CA LEU A 1 -4.12 19.81 1.76
C LEU A 1 -5.33 20.11 0.87
N GLY A 2 -6.59 19.99 1.32
CA GLY A 2 -7.75 20.41 0.48
C GLY A 2 -7.88 19.63 -0.83
N VAL A 3 -7.35 18.40 -0.86
CA VAL A 3 -7.31 17.50 -2.03
C VAL A 3 -8.39 16.42 -1.92
N ASN A 4 -8.62 15.69 -3.02
CA ASN A 4 -9.53 14.55 -3.04
C ASN A 4 -8.98 13.38 -2.21
N LEU A 5 -9.88 12.60 -1.62
CA LEU A 5 -9.57 11.37 -0.90
C LEU A 5 -10.13 10.18 -1.65
N VAL A 6 -9.30 9.16 -1.85
CA VAL A 6 -9.69 7.87 -2.43
C VAL A 6 -9.32 6.77 -1.46
N ILE A 7 -10.28 5.89 -1.14
CA ILE A 7 -10.07 4.79 -0.21
C ILE A 7 -10.01 3.48 -1.00
N ALA A 8 -8.89 2.77 -0.91
CA ALA A 8 -8.78 1.41 -1.41
C ALA A 8 -9.56 0.46 -0.49
N LYS A 9 -10.55 -0.25 -1.04
CA LYS A 9 -11.45 -1.13 -0.27
C LYS A 9 -11.09 -2.59 -0.53
N LYS A 10 -11.35 -3.47 0.46
CA LYS A 10 -11.19 -4.93 0.30
C LYS A 10 -12.41 -5.60 -0.37
N SER A 11 -13.48 -4.85 -0.59
CA SER A 11 -14.70 -5.31 -1.25
C SER A 11 -15.16 -4.28 -2.29
N LYS A 12 -15.87 -4.75 -3.31
CA LYS A 12 -16.49 -3.89 -4.31
C LYS A 12 -17.69 -3.16 -3.71
N GLU A 13 -17.79 -1.88 -4.04
CA GLU A 13 -18.93 -1.05 -3.65
C GLU A 13 -20.11 -1.24 -4.60
N VAL A 14 -21.31 -1.37 -4.04
CA VAL A 14 -22.54 -1.52 -4.82
C VAL A 14 -22.79 -0.26 -5.65
N GLY A 15 -23.16 -0.44 -6.92
CA GLY A 15 -23.47 0.67 -7.84
C GLY A 15 -22.25 1.26 -8.57
N VAL A 16 -21.02 0.85 -8.24
CA VAL A 16 -19.82 1.23 -8.99
C VAL A 16 -19.61 0.27 -10.17
N LYS A 17 -19.51 0.82 -11.38
CA LYS A 17 -19.50 0.03 -12.62
C LYS A 17 -18.17 -0.67 -12.91
N ALA A 18 -17.05 -0.08 -12.48
CA ALA A 18 -15.71 -0.56 -12.82
C ALA A 18 -14.70 -0.20 -11.74
N PHE A 19 -13.70 -1.08 -11.57
CA PHE A 19 -12.64 -0.94 -10.57
C PHE A 19 -11.27 -1.14 -11.18
N LEU A 20 -10.28 -0.45 -10.64
CA LEU A 20 -8.91 -0.92 -10.61
C LEU A 20 -8.77 -1.87 -9.43
N GLU A 21 -8.12 -3.01 -9.65
CA GLU A 21 -7.90 -4.02 -8.63
C GLU A 21 -6.46 -4.46 -8.59
N GLU A 22 -5.96 -4.77 -7.40
CA GLU A 22 -4.61 -5.31 -7.18
C GLU A 22 -4.65 -6.35 -6.08
N THR A 23 -4.20 -7.56 -6.40
CA THR A 23 -4.14 -8.70 -5.47
C THR A 23 -2.71 -8.89 -4.99
N TYR A 24 -2.54 -9.08 -3.69
CA TYR A 24 -1.26 -9.42 -3.09
C TYR A 24 -1.41 -10.56 -2.07
N VAL A 25 -0.31 -11.26 -1.80
CA VAL A 25 -0.23 -12.29 -0.76
C VAL A 25 0.13 -11.63 0.56
N LEU A 26 -0.58 -11.94 1.65
CA LEU A 26 -0.39 -11.34 2.96
C LEU A 26 0.61 -12.14 3.79
N GLY A 27 1.89 -11.78 3.80
CA GLY A 27 2.94 -12.59 4.41
C GLY A 27 3.22 -13.84 3.57
N ARG A 28 4.51 -14.09 3.29
CA ARG A 28 4.96 -15.07 2.31
C ARG A 28 4.42 -16.49 2.52
N ASP A 29 4.14 -16.86 3.76
CA ASP A 29 3.79 -18.24 4.13
C ASP A 29 2.33 -18.39 4.62
N SER A 30 1.51 -17.33 4.54
CA SER A 30 0.14 -17.41 5.07
C SER A 30 -0.84 -18.17 4.17
N GLY A 31 -0.55 -18.24 2.85
CA GLY A 31 -1.52 -18.69 1.85
C GLY A 31 -2.74 -17.77 1.68
N VAL A 32 -2.77 -16.60 2.34
CA VAL A 32 -3.88 -15.65 2.29
C VAL A 32 -3.60 -14.61 1.21
N THR A 33 -4.58 -14.37 0.35
CA THR A 33 -4.56 -13.26 -0.62
C THR A 33 -5.55 -12.17 -0.22
N VAL A 34 -5.19 -10.93 -0.51
CA VAL A 34 -6.04 -9.76 -0.31
C VAL A 34 -6.08 -8.99 -1.62
N THR A 35 -7.28 -8.60 -2.04
CA THR A 35 -7.48 -7.74 -3.21
C THR A 35 -7.95 -6.36 -2.76
N LEU A 36 -7.29 -5.32 -3.26
CA LEU A 36 -7.70 -3.94 -3.10
C LEU A 36 -8.44 -3.46 -4.33
N TYR A 37 -9.51 -2.70 -4.13
CA TYR A 37 -10.37 -2.14 -5.16
C TYR A 37 -10.46 -0.62 -5.02
N VAL A 38 -10.33 0.08 -6.15
CA VAL A 38 -10.55 1.52 -6.27
C VAL A 38 -11.45 1.77 -7.49
N PRO A 39 -12.49 2.62 -7.43
CA PRO A 39 -13.29 2.95 -8.60
C PRO A 39 -12.39 3.45 -9.75
N LYS A 40 -12.64 2.96 -10.97
CA LYS A 40 -11.74 3.19 -12.12
C LYS A 40 -11.44 4.67 -12.40
N ASP A 41 -12.42 5.53 -12.16
CA ASP A 41 -12.33 6.97 -12.44
C ASP A 41 -11.93 7.82 -11.21
N ALA A 42 -11.61 7.18 -10.08
CA ALA A 42 -11.23 7.87 -8.84
C ALA A 42 -9.81 8.46 -8.89
N ILE A 43 -8.92 7.91 -9.71
CA ILE A 43 -7.55 8.39 -9.92
C ILE A 43 -7.38 8.69 -11.40
N LYS A 44 -6.98 9.92 -11.72
CA LYS A 44 -6.76 10.37 -13.10
C LYS A 44 -5.28 10.36 -13.42
N ARG A 45 -4.93 10.14 -14.70
CA ARG A 45 -3.54 10.12 -15.20
C ARG A 45 -2.68 11.33 -14.79
N ARG A 46 -3.30 12.49 -14.62
CA ARG A 46 -2.61 13.74 -14.26
C ARG A 46 -2.48 13.97 -12.75
N ASP A 47 -3.04 13.08 -11.94
CA ASP A 47 -3.01 13.22 -10.50
C ASP A 47 -1.61 12.83 -9.98
N SER A 48 -1.14 13.57 -8.99
CA SER A 48 0.02 13.22 -8.18
C SER A 48 -0.51 12.73 -6.83
N VAL A 49 -0.23 11.47 -6.50
CA VAL A 49 -0.90 10.74 -5.43
C VAL A 49 0.04 10.59 -4.23
N LEU A 50 -0.44 10.97 -3.05
CA LEU A 50 0.21 10.63 -1.77
C LEU A 50 -0.49 9.40 -1.21
N ILE A 51 0.24 8.31 -1.04
CA ILE A 51 -0.30 7.08 -0.45
C ILE A 51 -0.15 7.21 1.07
N VAL A 52 -1.24 6.98 1.81
CA VAL A 52 -1.28 7.10 3.26
C VAL A 52 -1.79 5.81 3.87
N ASP A 53 -1.12 5.32 4.91
CA ASP A 53 -1.55 4.14 5.67
C ASP A 53 -1.26 4.31 7.18
N ASP A 54 -1.95 3.57 8.03
CA ASP A 54 -1.69 3.62 9.48
C ASP A 54 -0.35 2.98 9.85
N MET A 55 -0.02 1.85 9.21
CA MET A 55 1.16 1.06 9.53
C MET A 55 1.79 0.38 8.30
N ILE A 56 3.12 0.30 8.32
CA ILE A 56 3.93 -0.48 7.37
C ILE A 56 4.62 -1.63 8.11
N LYS A 57 4.50 -2.87 7.61
CA LYS A 57 5.25 -4.04 8.13
C LYS A 57 6.12 -4.68 7.05
N THR A 58 5.50 -5.49 6.17
CA THR A 58 6.17 -6.13 5.02
C THR A 58 6.20 -5.24 3.78
N GLY A 59 5.36 -4.19 3.75
CA GLY A 59 5.20 -3.29 2.61
C GLY A 59 4.26 -3.80 1.51
N GLU A 60 3.58 -4.94 1.71
CA GLU A 60 2.74 -5.56 0.68
C GLU A 60 1.51 -4.73 0.32
N THR A 61 0.82 -4.19 1.33
CA THR A 61 -0.33 -3.30 1.14
C THR A 61 0.06 -2.04 0.37
N GLN A 62 1.18 -1.42 0.75
CA GLN A 62 1.67 -0.19 0.10
C GLN A 62 2.15 -0.46 -1.33
N ALA A 63 2.80 -1.61 -1.58
CA ALA A 63 3.16 -2.03 -2.93
C ALA A 63 1.92 -2.26 -3.81
N ALA A 64 0.84 -2.82 -3.26
CA ALA A 64 -0.42 -2.97 -3.97
C ALA A 64 -1.05 -1.61 -4.30
N MET A 65 -1.03 -0.66 -3.36
CA MET A 65 -1.50 0.71 -3.61
C MET A 65 -0.67 1.42 -4.68
N VAL A 66 0.66 1.27 -4.67
CA VAL A 66 1.56 1.76 -5.72
C VAL A 66 1.17 1.21 -7.09
N ASN A 67 0.86 -0.08 -7.17
CA ASN A 67 0.43 -0.71 -8.42
C ASN A 67 -0.93 -0.19 -8.90
N LEU A 68 -1.88 0.07 -7.99
CA LEU A 68 -3.16 0.71 -8.35
C LEU A 68 -2.96 2.10 -8.96
N VAL A 69 -2.10 2.93 -8.35
CA VAL A 69 -1.77 4.28 -8.88
C VAL A 69 -1.09 4.17 -10.25
N ARG A 70 -0.16 3.23 -10.42
CA ARG A 70 0.50 2.96 -11.72
C ARG A 70 -0.48 2.46 -12.78
N LYS A 71 -1.46 1.61 -12.43
CA LYS A 71 -2.54 1.16 -13.34
C LYS A 71 -3.42 2.32 -13.79
N ALA A 72 -3.63 3.32 -12.93
CA ALA A 72 -4.29 4.59 -13.28
C ALA A 72 -3.39 5.52 -14.14
N LYS A 73 -2.12 5.15 -14.34
CA LYS A 73 -1.08 5.95 -15.01
C LYS A 73 -0.83 7.30 -14.34
N ALA A 74 -1.08 7.38 -13.03
CA ALA A 74 -0.85 8.55 -12.21
C ALA A 74 0.56 8.52 -11.60
N GLU A 75 1.00 9.66 -11.10
CA GLU A 75 2.30 9.82 -10.45
C GLU A 75 2.18 9.53 -8.94
N ILE A 76 3.23 8.97 -8.34
CA ILE A 76 3.31 8.78 -6.90
C ILE A 76 4.21 9.88 -6.34
N SER A 77 3.63 10.78 -5.56
CA SER A 77 4.35 11.87 -4.87
C SER A 77 5.10 11.41 -3.63
N GLY A 78 4.66 10.31 -3.02
CA GLY A 78 5.28 9.74 -1.82
C GLY A 78 4.38 8.74 -1.11
N ILE A 79 4.91 8.16 -0.04
CA ILE A 79 4.20 7.27 0.89
C ILE A 79 4.38 7.84 2.30
N PHE A 80 3.29 7.92 3.06
CA PHE A 80 3.31 8.35 4.44
C PHE A 80 2.65 7.30 5.35
N SER A 81 3.27 7.02 6.49
CA SER A 81 2.66 6.18 7.51
C SER A 81 2.96 6.65 8.94
N LEU A 82 2.09 6.33 9.87
CA LEU A 82 2.32 6.67 11.28
C LEU A 82 3.36 5.74 11.90
N ILE A 83 3.31 4.43 11.59
CA ILE A 83 4.14 3.41 12.25
C ILE A 83 4.80 2.50 11.22
N ALA A 84 6.09 2.22 11.35
CA ALA A 84 6.74 1.11 10.66
C ALA A 84 7.24 0.06 11.66
N VAL A 85 6.90 -1.21 11.40
CA VAL A 85 7.31 -2.35 12.21
C VAL A 85 8.40 -3.13 11.47
N GLY A 86 9.61 -3.13 12.03
CA GLY A 86 10.78 -3.73 11.41
C GLY A 86 11.23 -3.03 10.13
N ASP A 87 12.12 -3.69 9.39
CA ASP A 87 12.80 -3.12 8.21
C ASP A 87 12.51 -3.88 6.91
N GLU A 88 11.68 -4.93 6.93
CA GLU A 88 11.43 -5.77 5.75
C GLU A 88 10.82 -4.96 4.60
N TRP A 89 9.89 -4.05 4.91
CA TRP A 89 9.26 -3.17 3.93
C TRP A 89 10.25 -2.37 3.10
N LYS A 90 11.43 -2.02 3.64
CA LYS A 90 12.46 -1.25 2.90
C LYS A 90 12.96 -2.01 1.67
N LYS A 91 12.96 -3.34 1.71
CA LYS A 91 13.34 -4.18 0.55
C LYS A 91 12.22 -4.22 -0.49
N LYS A 92 10.96 -4.25 -0.03
CA LYS A 92 9.77 -4.35 -0.87
C LYS A 92 9.44 -3.03 -1.57
N LEU A 93 9.51 -1.92 -0.85
CA LEU A 93 9.16 -0.59 -1.32
C LEU A 93 10.35 0.16 -1.92
N LYS A 94 11.36 -0.55 -2.43
CA LYS A 94 12.35 0.03 -3.36
C LYS A 94 11.65 0.36 -4.68
N ILE A 95 10.84 1.41 -4.66
CA ILE A 95 10.16 1.93 -5.83
C ILE A 95 11.26 2.48 -6.76
N ALA A 96 11.21 2.08 -8.02
CA ALA A 96 12.08 2.65 -9.05
C ALA A 96 11.74 4.14 -9.19
N GLY A 97 12.58 5.00 -8.64
CA GLY A 97 12.38 6.44 -8.53
C GLY A 97 12.33 6.89 -7.07
N GLU A 98 12.93 8.04 -6.79
CA GLU A 98 13.12 8.69 -5.48
C GLU A 98 11.79 9.14 -4.83
N CYS A 99 10.77 8.29 -4.78
CA CYS A 99 9.53 8.58 -4.08
C CYS A 99 9.82 8.54 -2.55
N PRO A 100 9.62 9.65 -1.82
CA PRO A 100 9.88 9.70 -0.39
C PRO A 100 8.93 8.77 0.36
N ILE A 101 9.47 8.05 1.35
CA ILE A 101 8.69 7.25 2.28
C ILE A 101 8.92 7.82 3.67
N GLU A 102 7.91 8.50 4.19
CA GLU A 102 7.94 9.16 5.49
C GLU A 102 7.19 8.32 6.52
N VAL A 103 7.84 8.08 7.66
CA VAL A 103 7.25 7.33 8.78
C VAL A 103 7.49 8.08 10.08
N ILE A 104 6.44 8.27 10.88
CA ILE A 104 6.53 9.02 12.13
C ILE A 104 7.23 8.22 13.24
N THR A 105 6.99 6.93 13.36
CA THR A 105 7.55 6.10 14.44
C THR A 105 7.97 4.71 13.95
N TYR A 106 9.10 4.23 14.46
CA TYR A 106 9.63 2.91 14.15
C TYR A 106 9.53 2.01 15.38
N ILE A 107 8.97 0.81 15.19
CA ILE A 107 8.84 -0.23 16.20
C ILE A 107 9.69 -1.41 15.75
N LYS A 108 10.46 -2.02 16.66
CA LYS A 108 11.19 -3.25 16.36
C LYS A 108 10.18 -4.36 16.07
N ALA A 109 10.51 -5.22 15.10
CA ALA A 109 9.71 -6.43 14.90
C ALA A 109 9.69 -7.24 16.21
N PRO A 110 8.56 -7.88 16.57
CA PRO A 110 8.55 -8.81 17.70
C PRO A 110 9.66 -9.83 17.52
N HIS A 111 10.38 -10.17 18.60
CA HIS A 111 11.22 -11.35 18.58
C HIS A 111 10.34 -12.54 18.24
N GLU A 112 10.60 -13.21 17.11
CA GLU A 112 10.13 -14.58 16.93
C GLU A 112 10.80 -15.37 18.06
N SER A 113 10.02 -15.70 19.09
CA SER A 113 10.39 -16.74 20.04
C SER A 113 10.45 -18.02 19.24
N GLY A 114 11.62 -18.29 18.66
CA GLY A 114 11.89 -19.51 17.94
C GLY A 114 11.58 -20.68 18.85
N THR A 115 10.66 -21.53 18.42
CA THR A 115 10.63 -22.91 18.87
C THR A 115 12.01 -23.48 18.52
N GLN A 116 12.89 -23.58 19.52
CA GLN A 116 14.10 -24.38 19.36
C GLN A 116 13.67 -25.85 19.16
N PRO A 117 14.28 -26.58 18.21
CA PRO A 117 14.03 -28.01 18.05
C PRO A 117 14.47 -28.81 19.28
#